data_AF-A0A820F850-F1
#
_entry.id   AF-A0A820F850-F1
#
_cell.length_a   1.000
_cell.length_b   1.000
_cell.length_c   1.000
_cell.angle_alpha   90.00
_cell.angle_beta   90.00
_cell.angle_gamma   90.00
#
_symmetry.space_group_name_H-M   'P 1'
#
loop_
_entity.id
_entity.type
_entity.pdbx_description
1 polymer ?
#
loop_
_entity_poly.entity_id
_entity_poly.type
_entity_poly.pdbx_seq_one_letter_code
_entity_poly.pdbx_strand_id
1 'polypeptide(L)'
;RDAIVFFNNNLYYNSNGAELLFGRQQISFTEWQKTGQDNGSIIADPLFVGDVNQCDFFTIQSNSPAAKLGFTNLTKLSKWTPGCDMNDKIENNNQFYYW
;
A
#
# COMPACT_ATOMS: atom_id res chain seq x y z
N ARG A 1 27.83 10.30 -2.22
CA ARG A 1 27.64 8.84 -2.21
C ARG A 1 26.16 8.61 -2.42
N ASP A 2 25.77 8.05 -3.56
CA ASP A 2 24.38 7.66 -3.78
C ASP A 2 24.08 6.49 -2.84
N ALA A 3 23.08 6.65 -1.98
CA ALA A 3 22.62 5.55 -1.15
C ALA A 3 21.99 4.50 -2.08
N ILE A 4 22.54 3.28 -2.07
CA ILE A 4 21.91 2.16 -2.77
C ILE A 4 20.71 1.76 -1.91
N VAL A 5 19.52 2.18 -2.34
CA VAL A 5 18.26 1.74 -1.72
C VAL A 5 17.86 0.43 -2.37
N PHE A 6 17.70 -0.60 -1.55
CA PHE A 6 17.20 -1.91 -1.96
C PHE A 6 15.75 -2.06 -1.50
N PHE A 7 14.89 -2.40 -2.45
CA PHE A 7 13.50 -2.75 -2.18
C PHE A 7 13.34 -4.27 -2.36
N ASN A 8 12.60 -4.92 -1.47
CA ASN A 8 12.27 -6.34 -1.54
C ASN A 8 10.92 -6.62 -0.85
N ASN A 9 10.32 -7.77 -1.17
CA ASN A 9 9.11 -8.27 -0.52
C ASN A 9 7.91 -7.29 -0.54
N ASN A 10 7.82 -6.46 -1.58
CA ASN A 10 6.71 -5.53 -1.79
C ASN A 10 5.54 -6.20 -2.52
N LEU A 11 4.34 -5.68 -2.33
CA LEU A 11 3.19 -5.98 -3.19
C LEU A 11 2.79 -4.70 -3.91
N TYR A 12 2.79 -4.76 -5.25
CA TYR A 12 2.32 -3.69 -6.11
C TYR A 12 0.93 -4.02 -6.64
N TYR A 13 0.03 -3.04 -6.57
CA TYR A 13 -1.35 -3.19 -7.02
C TYR A 13 -1.82 -1.95 -7.78
N ASN A 14 -2.47 -2.17 -8.91
CA ASN A 14 -3.12 -1.14 -9.68
C ASN A 14 -4.58 -1.53 -9.91
N SER A 15 -5.51 -0.87 -9.21
CA SER A 15 -6.95 -1.14 -9.32
C SER A 15 -7.52 -0.88 -10.72
N ASN A 16 -6.84 -0.06 -11.53
CA ASN A 16 -7.24 0.24 -12.90
C ASN A 16 -6.72 -0.79 -13.90
N GLY A 17 -5.92 -1.77 -13.46
CA GLY A 17 -5.35 -2.83 -14.30
C GLY A 17 -4.29 -2.36 -15.30
N ALA A 18 -3.88 -1.09 -15.26
CA ALA A 18 -2.82 -0.61 -16.14
C ALA A 18 -1.45 -1.18 -15.74
N GLU A 19 -0.61 -1.41 -16.73
CA GLU A 19 0.75 -1.92 -16.52
C GLU A 19 1.57 -0.96 -15.64
N LEU A 20 2.29 -1.53 -14.67
CA LEU A 20 3.21 -0.79 -13.82
C LEU A 20 4.61 -0.85 -14.43
N LEU A 21 5.21 0.33 -14.62
CA LEU A 21 6.57 0.49 -15.12
C LEU A 21 7.49 0.94 -13.98
N PHE A 22 8.73 0.44 -14.00
CA PHE A 22 9.67 0.58 -12.90
C PHE A 22 10.96 1.31 -13.32
N GLY A 23 11.51 2.05 -12.37
CA GLY A 23 12.77 2.78 -12.53
C GLY A 23 12.69 3.95 -13.53
N ARG A 24 13.83 4.62 -13.73
CA ARG A 24 13.94 5.74 -14.69
C ARG A 24 13.77 5.30 -16.14
N GLN A 25 14.11 4.04 -16.42
CA GLN A 25 14.04 3.44 -17.74
C GLN A 25 12.63 2.96 -18.11
N GLN A 26 11.66 3.04 -17.18
CA GLN A 26 10.26 2.67 -17.43
C GLN A 26 10.13 1.25 -18.01
N ILE A 27 10.79 0.29 -17.36
CA ILE A 27 10.81 -1.11 -17.78
C ILE A 27 9.73 -1.93 -17.08
N SER A 28 9.40 -3.10 -17.63
CA SER A 28 8.44 -4.02 -17.01
C SER A 28 8.98 -4.56 -15.69
N PHE A 29 8.08 -5.06 -14.84
CA PHE A 29 8.43 -5.62 -13.53
C PHE A 29 9.44 -6.78 -13.62
N THR A 30 9.29 -7.67 -14.61
CA THR A 30 10.22 -8.78 -14.82
C THR A 30 11.63 -8.29 -15.17
N GLU A 31 11.74 -7.26 -16.03
CA GLU A 31 13.05 -6.68 -16.35
C GLU A 31 13.64 -5.94 -15.15
N TRP A 32 12.80 -5.28 -14.36
CA TRP A 32 13.22 -4.65 -13.10
C TRP A 32 13.80 -5.67 -12.12
N GLN A 33 13.16 -6.83 -11.95
CA GLN A 33 13.67 -7.89 -11.08
C GLN A 33 15.01 -8.47 -11.55
N LYS A 34 15.25 -8.53 -12.87
CA LYS A 34 16.56 -8.93 -13.41
C LYS A 34 17.70 -8.00 -13.02
N THR A 35 17.41 -6.76 -12.64
CA THR A 35 18.43 -5.82 -12.12
C THR A 35 18.81 -6.09 -10.65
N GLY A 36 18.15 -7.08 -10.01
CA GLY A 36 18.34 -7.44 -8.60
C GLY A 36 17.47 -6.63 -7.63
N GLN A 37 16.59 -5.77 -8.14
CA GLN A 37 15.64 -4.98 -7.37
C GLN A 37 14.33 -5.74 -7.15
N ASP A 38 13.60 -5.41 -6.08
CA ASP A 38 12.28 -5.97 -5.80
C ASP A 38 12.25 -7.51 -5.78
N ASN A 39 13.33 -8.10 -5.28
CA ASN A 39 13.42 -9.54 -5.08
C ASN A 39 12.34 -9.98 -4.08
N GLY A 40 11.57 -11.01 -4.45
CA GLY A 40 10.45 -11.49 -3.64
C GLY A 40 9.22 -10.57 -3.63
N SER A 41 9.26 -9.42 -4.32
CA SER A 41 8.09 -8.59 -4.55
C SER A 41 7.18 -9.22 -5.62
N ILE A 42 5.89 -8.88 -5.60
CA ILE A 42 4.88 -9.38 -6.55
C ILE A 42 3.94 -8.26 -7.02
N ILE A 43 3.32 -8.45 -8.18
CA ILE A 43 2.15 -7.68 -8.62
C ILE A 43 0.92 -8.56 -8.41
N ALA A 44 0.02 -8.16 -7.52
CA ALA A 44 -1.19 -8.93 -7.21
C ALA A 44 -2.27 -8.07 -6.55
N ASP A 45 -3.51 -8.54 -6.55
CA ASP A 45 -4.58 -7.93 -5.74
C ASP A 45 -4.36 -8.25 -4.25
N PRO A 46 -4.23 -7.24 -3.37
CA PRO A 46 -4.03 -7.43 -1.95
C PRO A 46 -5.30 -7.88 -1.21
N LEU A 47 -6.46 -7.93 -1.87
CA LEU A 47 -7.74 -8.32 -1.29
C LEU A 47 -8.06 -7.51 -0.03
N PHE A 48 -7.95 -6.18 -0.14
CA PHE A 48 -8.36 -5.29 0.94
C PHE A 48 -9.83 -5.55 1.32
N VAL A 49 -10.09 -5.54 2.62
CA VAL A 49 -11.44 -5.62 3.19
C VAL A 49 -11.64 -4.39 4.07
N GLY A 50 -12.86 -3.84 4.07
CA GLY A 50 -13.18 -2.62 4.80
C GLY A 50 -14.30 -1.82 4.13
N ASP A 51 -14.82 -0.83 4.84
CA ASP A 51 -15.80 0.12 4.31
C ASP A 51 -15.07 1.32 3.69
N VAL A 52 -15.21 1.48 2.37
CA VAL A 52 -14.59 2.59 1.62
C VAL A 52 -14.98 3.96 2.15
N ASN A 53 -16.16 4.08 2.75
CA ASN A 53 -16.69 5.33 3.30
C ASN A 53 -16.13 5.65 4.69
N GLN A 54 -15.41 4.71 5.30
CA GLN A 54 -14.80 4.86 6.61
C GLN A 54 -13.28 5.03 6.51
N CYS A 55 -12.69 5.22 5.31
CA CYS A 55 -11.24 5.32 5.10
C CYS A 55 -10.38 4.22 5.77
N ASP A 56 -10.99 3.10 6.14
CA ASP A 56 -10.35 2.07 6.94
C ASP A 56 -9.94 0.90 6.04
N PHE A 57 -8.78 1.01 5.40
CA PHE A 57 -8.20 -0.02 4.52
C PHE A 57 -6.99 -0.73 5.13
N PHE A 58 -7.00 -0.97 6.44
CA PHE A 58 -5.86 -1.58 7.14
C PHE A 58 -5.94 -3.11 7.24
N THR A 59 -6.93 -3.71 6.58
CA THR A 59 -7.20 -5.13 6.66
C THR A 59 -7.24 -5.79 5.29
N ILE A 60 -6.68 -6.99 5.23
CA ILE A 60 -6.66 -7.88 4.06
C ILE A 60 -7.33 -9.20 4.42
N GLN A 61 -7.85 -9.91 3.41
CA GLN A 61 -8.33 -11.29 3.58
C GLN A 61 -7.18 -12.21 4.03
N SER A 62 -7.49 -13.26 4.80
CA SER A 62 -6.48 -14.21 5.29
C SER A 62 -5.74 -14.97 4.17
N ASN A 63 -6.39 -15.14 3.01
CA ASN A 63 -5.80 -15.76 1.83
C ASN A 63 -5.10 -14.76 0.89
N SER A 64 -4.99 -13.49 1.30
CA SER A 64 -4.38 -12.42 0.50
C SER A 64 -2.91 -12.73 0.15
N PRO A 65 -2.46 -12.37 -1.07
CA PRO A 65 -1.04 -12.38 -1.41
C PRO A 65 -0.19 -11.52 -0.46
N ALA A 66 -0.73 -10.42 0.09
CA ALA A 66 -0.04 -9.62 1.11
C ALA A 66 0.17 -10.44 2.40
N ALA A 67 -0.83 -11.21 2.85
CA ALA A 67 -0.68 -12.07 4.02
C ALA A 67 0.41 -13.12 3.81
N LYS A 68 0.55 -13.66 2.59
CA LYS A 68 1.64 -14.59 2.23
C LYS A 68 3.03 -13.95 2.26
N LEU A 69 3.12 -12.63 2.06
CA LEU A 69 4.34 -11.85 2.22
C LEU A 69 4.61 -11.43 3.68
N GLY A 70 3.72 -11.77 4.61
CA GLY A 70 3.87 -11.48 6.04
C GLY A 70 3.17 -10.21 6.52
N PHE A 71 2.37 -9.56 5.68
CA PHE A 71 1.56 -8.42 6.13
C PHE A 71 0.48 -8.89 7.11
N THR A 72 0.34 -8.15 8.21
CA THR A 72 -0.65 -8.42 9.26
C THR A 72 -1.66 -7.30 9.36
N ASN A 73 -2.92 -7.65 9.54
CA ASN A 73 -3.99 -6.69 9.77
C ASN A 73 -3.71 -5.83 11.01
N LEU A 74 -3.92 -4.52 10.89
CA LEU A 74 -3.91 -3.64 12.06
C LEU A 74 -5.27 -3.72 12.75
N THR A 75 -5.24 -3.74 14.09
CA THR A 75 -6.47 -3.63 14.87
C THR A 75 -6.97 -2.19 14.81
N LYS A 76 -8.25 -2.02 14.45
CA LYS A 76 -8.91 -0.71 14.50
C LYS A 76 -8.81 -0.14 15.92
N LEU A 77 -8.22 1.03 16.07
CA LEU A 77 -8.13 1.71 17.36
C LEU A 77 -9.54 2.10 17.84
N SER A 78 -9.77 2.00 19.15
CA SER A 78 -11.09 2.23 19.78
C SER A 78 -11.55 3.70 19.73
N LYS A 79 -10.65 4.64 19.44
CA LYS A 79 -10.96 6.05 19.17
C LYS A 79 -10.46 6.36 17.77
N TRP A 80 -11.41 6.54 16.87
CA TRP A 80 -11.14 6.82 15.47
C TRP A 80 -11.16 8.32 15.20
N THR A 81 -10.25 8.79 14.35
CA THR A 81 -10.05 10.21 14.04
C THR A 81 -11.19 10.68 13.14
N PRO A 82 -11.97 11.72 13.52
CA PRO A 82 -12.88 12.41 12.60
C PRO A 82 -12.10 12.92 11.37
N GLY A 83 -12.71 12.98 10.18
CA GLY A 83 -12.03 13.48 8.97
C GLY A 83 -12.23 12.67 7.68
N CYS A 84 -13.14 11.69 7.68
CA CYS A 84 -13.43 10.86 6.50
C CYS A 84 -14.87 10.95 6.02
N ASP A 85 -15.70 11.69 6.74
CA ASP A 85 -16.93 12.15 6.16
C ASP A 85 -16.54 13.15 5.06
N MET A 86 -16.97 12.92 3.81
CA MET A 86 -16.78 13.90 2.73
C MET A 86 -17.47 15.25 3.04
N ASN A 87 -18.26 15.28 4.11
CA ASN A 87 -18.98 16.44 4.63
C ASN A 87 -18.35 17.06 5.90
N ASP A 88 -17.22 16.53 6.40
CA ASP A 88 -16.57 17.10 7.55
C ASP A 88 -16.12 18.53 7.21
N LYS A 89 -16.77 19.51 7.84
CA LYS A 89 -16.32 20.90 7.78
C LYS A 89 -14.92 20.92 8.38
N ILE A 90 -13.93 21.34 7.59
CA ILE A 90 -12.55 21.54 8.03
C ILE A 90 -12.55 22.69 9.05
N GLU A 91 -12.92 22.39 10.29
CA GLU A 91 -12.75 23.30 11.41
C GLU A 91 -11.33 23.13 11.93
N ASN A 92 -10.40 23.88 11.32
CA ASN A 92 -9.06 24.29 11.82
C ASN A 92 -8.42 23.43 12.92
N ASN A 93 -8.39 22.11 12.76
CA ASN A 93 -7.74 21.23 13.72
C ASN A 93 -6.42 20.76 13.14
N ASN A 94 -5.34 21.19 13.79
CA ASN A 94 -3.95 20.76 13.61
C ASN A 94 -3.79 19.26 13.94
N GLN A 95 -4.52 18.37 13.27
CA GLN A 95 -4.41 16.93 13.47
C GLN A 95 -3.76 16.29 12.25
N PHE A 96 -2.46 16.51 12.13
CA PHE A 96 -1.59 15.61 11.36
C PHE A 96 -0.69 14.91 12.37
N TYR A 97 -1.02 13.65 12.70
CA TYR A 97 -0.09 12.79 13.40
C TYR A 97 0.92 12.25 12.39
N TYR A 98 2.21 12.42 12.71
CA TYR A 98 3.31 11.74 12.04
C TYR A 98 3.35 10.28 12.53
N TRP A 99 3.40 9.34 11.59
CA TRP A 99 3.71 7.94 11.83
C TRP A 99 5.20 7.72 11.56
#